data_AF-A0A2N5THR5-F1
#
_entry.id   AF-A0A2N5THR5-F1
#
_cell.length_a   1.000
_cell.length_b   1.000
_cell.length_c   1.000
_cell.angle_alpha   90.00
_cell.angle_beta   90.00
_cell.angle_gamma   90.00
#
_symmetry.space_group_name_H-M   'P 1'
#
loop_
_entity.id
_entity.type
_entity.pdbx_description
1 polymer ?
#
loop_
_entity_poly.entity_id
_entity_poly.type
_entity_poly.pdbx_seq_one_letter_code
_entity_poly.pdbx_strand_id
1 'polypeptide(L)'
;MTPGELNGWEKLVCHLLERTEYVNPVKGNGAQNGGQMWADGWRKSSDPGQSVGRFCSMPKMKKAIERAKYNPVSEAAGIQEASDFISCQLQNFAPGVFDSCRQLLINVNYPSMAHMEYPAPYTANDFASFLTFTMYNFFNQPHQDQDVNLWTLVIWIPIFSPTTCAEDDPILADQGFNMMGGQFTFRDFQVYLDLEEFRGVTLFFMPNV
;
A
#
# COMPACT_ATOMS: atom_id res chain seq x y z
N MET A 1 3.46 10.60 -17.80
CA MET A 1 2.12 10.46 -17.20
C MET A 1 1.25 11.59 -17.72
N THR A 2 -0.02 11.30 -18.01
CA THR A 2 -1.01 12.35 -18.27
C THR A 2 -1.26 13.16 -16.99
N PRO A 3 -1.77 14.41 -17.07
CA PRO A 3 -2.09 15.19 -15.87
C PRO A 3 -3.06 14.48 -14.91
N GLY A 4 -4.01 13.70 -15.45
CA GLY A 4 -4.94 12.91 -14.65
C GLY A 4 -4.27 11.76 -13.90
N GLU A 5 -3.35 11.05 -14.55
CA GLU A 5 -2.56 9.99 -13.90
C GLU A 5 -1.64 10.56 -12.82
N LEU A 6 -0.97 11.70 -13.10
CA LEU A 6 -0.11 12.38 -12.13
C LEU A 6 -0.88 12.71 -10.85
N ASN A 7 -2.03 13.39 -11.00
CA ASN A 7 -2.91 13.73 -9.90
C ASN A 7 -3.42 12.48 -9.14
N GLY A 8 -3.62 11.35 -9.81
CA GLY A 8 -3.99 10.10 -9.16
C GLY A 8 -2.89 9.54 -8.26
N TRP A 9 -1.64 9.56 -8.72
CA TRP A 9 -0.49 9.14 -7.90
C TRP A 9 -0.24 10.06 -6.71
N GLU A 10 -0.34 11.37 -6.91
CA GLU A 10 -0.24 12.37 -5.83
C GLU A 10 -1.29 12.14 -4.75
N LYS A 11 -2.56 11.95 -5.16
CA LYS A 11 -3.65 11.62 -4.24
C LYS A 11 -3.41 10.31 -3.49
N LEU A 12 -2.92 9.27 -4.17
CA LEU A 12 -2.58 8.01 -3.51
C LEU A 12 -1.49 8.22 -2.45
N VAL A 13 -0.43 8.97 -2.76
CA VAL A 13 0.63 9.29 -1.79
C VAL A 13 0.08 10.06 -0.61
N CYS A 14 -0.68 11.14 -0.84
CA CYS A 14 -1.30 11.91 0.23
C CYS A 14 -2.17 11.03 1.13
N HIS A 15 -3.00 10.18 0.52
CA HIS A 15 -3.81 9.23 1.26
C HIS A 15 -2.94 8.32 2.15
N LEU A 16 -1.91 7.67 1.60
CA LEU A 16 -1.04 6.78 2.38
C LEU A 16 -0.30 7.52 3.51
N LEU A 17 0.14 8.76 3.27
CA LEU A 17 0.76 9.60 4.31
C LEU A 17 -0.25 9.93 5.42
N GLU A 18 -1.47 10.34 5.07
CA GLU A 18 -2.56 10.58 6.03
C GLU A 18 -2.88 9.32 6.84
N ARG A 19 -2.88 8.13 6.22
CA ARG A 19 -3.09 6.86 6.94
C ARG A 19 -2.09 6.68 8.08
N THR A 20 -0.85 7.19 7.97
CA THR A 20 0.13 7.10 9.06
C THR A 20 -0.27 7.85 10.34
N GLU A 21 -1.20 8.82 10.25
CA GLU A 21 -1.78 9.49 11.42
C GLU A 21 -2.78 8.61 12.18
N TYR A 22 -3.35 7.58 11.53
CA TYR A 22 -4.41 6.72 12.09
C TYR A 22 -3.97 5.28 12.33
N VAL A 23 -2.94 4.79 11.63
CA VAL A 23 -2.36 3.46 11.83
C VAL A 23 -0.96 3.55 12.44
N ASN A 24 -0.58 2.57 13.25
CA ASN A 24 0.79 2.47 13.75
C ASN A 24 1.66 1.76 12.71
N PRO A 25 2.98 2.05 12.67
CA PRO A 25 3.90 1.18 11.96
C PRO A 25 3.74 -0.26 12.44
N VAL A 26 3.83 -1.21 11.51
CA VAL A 26 3.80 -2.64 11.82
C VAL A 26 5.03 -2.96 12.68
N LYS A 27 4.80 -3.54 13.85
CA LYS A 27 5.89 -3.97 14.74
C LYS A 27 6.48 -5.26 14.19
N GLY A 28 7.63 -5.16 13.52
CA GLY A 28 8.50 -6.27 13.11
C GLY A 28 7.78 -7.43 12.40
N ASN A 29 7.91 -7.53 11.09
CA ASN A 29 7.46 -8.70 10.30
C ASN A 29 8.40 -9.93 10.43
N GLY A 30 9.27 -9.97 11.45
CA GLY A 30 10.33 -10.97 11.62
C GLY A 30 11.52 -10.81 10.66
N ALA A 31 11.29 -10.30 9.45
CA ALA A 31 12.31 -10.10 8.41
C ALA A 31 12.90 -8.69 8.38
N GLN A 32 12.24 -7.71 8.98
CA GLN A 32 12.58 -6.29 8.89
C GLN A 32 13.89 -5.99 9.62
N ASN A 33 14.82 -5.41 8.87
CA ASN A 33 16.11 -4.96 9.38
C ASN A 33 16.18 -3.43 9.55
N GLY A 34 15.34 -2.67 8.85
CA GLY A 34 15.34 -1.21 8.93
C GLY A 34 14.09 -0.54 8.33
N GLY A 35 14.05 0.79 8.44
CA GLY A 35 12.95 1.65 7.98
C GLY A 35 11.60 1.37 8.65
N GLN A 36 10.51 1.81 8.00
CA GLN A 36 9.15 1.68 8.53
C GLN A 36 8.19 1.12 7.48
N MET A 37 7.27 0.29 7.95
CA MET A 37 6.18 -0.27 7.17
C MET A 37 4.86 0.00 7.87
N TRP A 38 3.84 0.32 7.10
CA TRP A 38 2.45 0.39 7.52
C TRP A 38 1.63 -0.60 6.70
N ALA A 39 0.47 -0.94 7.23
CA ALA A 39 -0.52 -1.74 6.54
C ALA A 39 -1.87 -1.05 6.65
N ASP A 40 -2.67 -1.16 5.59
CA ASP A 40 -4.03 -0.64 5.56
C ASP A 40 -4.98 -1.61 4.86
N GLY A 41 -6.28 -1.52 5.17
CA GLY A 41 -7.27 -2.51 4.76
C GLY A 41 -7.44 -3.63 5.78
N TRP A 42 -7.91 -4.79 5.32
CA TRP A 42 -8.33 -5.92 6.13
C TRP A 42 -7.36 -7.10 6.06
N ARG A 43 -6.99 -7.61 7.22
CA ARG A 43 -6.13 -8.79 7.36
C ARG A 43 -6.75 -9.80 8.31
N LYS A 44 -6.52 -11.09 8.02
CA LYS A 44 -6.81 -12.18 8.94
C LYS A 44 -6.14 -11.91 10.29
N SER A 45 -6.87 -12.08 11.39
CA SER A 45 -6.26 -11.95 12.71
C SER A 45 -5.28 -13.08 12.97
N SER A 46 -4.20 -12.77 13.69
CA SER A 46 -3.26 -13.78 14.21
C SER A 46 -3.72 -14.36 15.55
N ASP A 47 -4.74 -13.76 16.18
CA ASP A 47 -5.25 -14.19 17.47
C ASP A 47 -6.20 -15.39 17.32
N PRO A 48 -6.05 -16.45 18.14
CA PRO A 48 -6.95 -17.58 18.13
C PRO A 48 -8.42 -17.16 18.32
N GLY A 49 -9.30 -17.63 17.43
CA GLY A 49 -10.74 -17.36 17.50
C GLY A 49 -11.18 -16.02 16.91
N GLN A 50 -10.26 -15.18 16.42
CA GLN A 50 -10.59 -13.99 15.64
C GLN A 50 -10.56 -14.29 14.14
N SER A 51 -11.46 -13.66 13.37
CA SER A 51 -11.58 -13.88 11.92
C SER A 51 -10.68 -12.91 11.14
N VAL A 52 -11.16 -11.69 10.95
CA VAL A 52 -10.57 -10.65 10.11
C VAL A 52 -10.74 -9.31 10.80
N GLY A 53 -9.73 -8.44 10.70
CA GLY A 53 -9.75 -7.09 11.26
C GLY A 53 -9.20 -6.08 10.27
N ARG A 54 -9.68 -4.84 10.35
CA ARG A 54 -9.13 -3.71 9.60
C ARG A 54 -8.00 -3.06 10.38
N PHE A 55 -6.91 -2.71 9.71
CA PHE A 55 -5.81 -1.97 10.33
C PHE A 55 -6.30 -0.62 10.88
N CYS A 56 -6.10 -0.44 12.18
CA CYS A 56 -6.56 0.72 12.93
C CYS A 56 -5.76 0.87 14.23
N SER A 57 -5.42 2.09 14.63
CA SER A 57 -4.92 2.39 15.97
C SER A 57 -5.95 3.19 16.75
N MET A 58 -6.68 2.51 17.65
CA MET A 58 -7.69 3.14 18.49
C MET A 58 -7.19 4.38 19.25
N PRO A 59 -5.98 4.38 19.86
CA PRO A 59 -5.45 5.58 20.51
C PRO A 59 -5.22 6.75 19.55
N LYS A 60 -4.70 6.48 18.35
CA LYS A 60 -4.46 7.51 17.33
C LYS A 60 -5.78 8.08 16.81
N MET A 61 -6.74 7.21 16.48
CA MET A 61 -8.07 7.62 16.04
C MET A 61 -8.79 8.47 17.09
N LYS A 62 -8.77 8.04 18.36
CA LYS A 62 -9.36 8.83 19.45
C LYS A 62 -8.76 10.23 19.52
N LYS A 63 -7.42 10.33 19.46
CA LYS A 63 -6.70 11.61 19.47
C LYS A 63 -7.01 12.48 18.25
N ALA A 64 -7.20 11.87 17.07
CA ALA A 64 -7.57 12.59 15.86
C ALA A 64 -9.01 13.13 15.95
N ILE A 65 -9.95 12.33 16.46
CA ILE A 65 -11.32 12.76 16.73
C ILE A 65 -11.35 13.91 17.75
N GLU A 66 -10.62 13.79 18.86
CA GLU A 66 -10.49 14.84 19.87
C GLU A 66 -9.93 16.15 19.30
N ARG A 67 -9.10 16.06 18.25
CA ARG A 67 -8.51 17.22 17.55
C ARG A 67 -9.35 17.70 16.37
N ALA A 68 -10.53 17.12 16.12
CA ALA A 68 -11.35 17.35 14.93
C ALA A 68 -10.59 17.15 13.60
N LYS A 69 -9.62 16.22 13.58
CA LYS A 69 -8.81 15.84 12.42
C LYS A 69 -9.21 14.48 11.84
N TYR A 70 -10.42 14.01 12.12
CA TYR A 70 -10.93 12.75 11.61
C TYR A 70 -12.37 12.95 11.13
N ASN A 71 -12.62 12.63 9.86
CA ASN A 71 -13.96 12.62 9.28
C ASN A 71 -14.21 11.26 8.65
N PRO A 72 -15.12 10.43 9.19
CA PRO A 72 -15.32 9.06 8.70
C PRO A 72 -15.82 9.01 7.25
N VAL A 73 -16.52 10.04 6.76
CA VAL A 73 -17.00 10.10 5.37
C VAL A 73 -15.83 10.40 4.43
N SER A 74 -14.99 11.39 4.78
CA SER A 74 -13.79 11.72 3.99
C SER A 74 -12.80 10.55 3.97
N GLU A 75 -12.60 9.88 5.11
CA GLU A 75 -11.74 8.69 5.20
C GLU A 75 -12.24 7.55 4.31
N ALA A 76 -13.54 7.24 4.38
CA ALA A 76 -14.14 6.21 3.53
C ALA A 76 -14.00 6.55 2.05
N ALA A 77 -14.19 7.82 1.67
CA ALA A 77 -14.01 8.28 0.30
C ALA A 77 -12.56 8.16 -0.17
N GLY A 78 -11.58 8.54 0.67
CA GLY A 78 -10.16 8.42 0.36
C GLY A 78 -9.70 6.97 0.21
N ILE A 79 -10.17 6.08 1.09
CA ILE A 79 -9.92 4.64 1.02
C ILE A 79 -10.47 4.05 -0.29
N GLN A 80 -11.70 4.43 -0.66
CA GLN A 80 -12.32 3.99 -1.91
C GLN A 80 -11.56 4.53 -3.12
N GLU A 81 -11.25 5.82 -3.16
CA GLU A 81 -10.53 6.46 -4.27
C GLU A 81 -9.14 5.85 -4.47
N ALA A 82 -8.38 5.63 -3.38
CA ALA A 82 -7.08 4.97 -3.44
C ALA A 82 -7.19 3.53 -3.96
N SER A 83 -8.18 2.77 -3.48
CA SER A 83 -8.41 1.39 -3.92
C SER A 83 -8.80 1.30 -5.40
N ASP A 84 -9.73 2.14 -5.83
CA ASP A 84 -10.17 2.21 -7.22
C ASP A 84 -9.02 2.65 -8.14
N PHE A 85 -8.21 3.60 -7.70
CA PHE A 85 -7.05 4.05 -8.46
C PHE A 85 -6.04 2.92 -8.67
N ILE A 86 -5.62 2.23 -7.61
CA ILE A 86 -4.69 1.08 -7.72
C ILE A 86 -5.30 -0.02 -8.60
N SER A 87 -6.59 -0.31 -8.42
CA SER A 87 -7.33 -1.27 -9.22
C SER A 87 -7.28 -0.93 -10.71
N CYS A 88 -7.56 0.32 -11.08
CA CYS A 88 -7.47 0.79 -12.46
C CYS A 88 -6.05 0.67 -13.03
N GLN A 89 -5.02 1.01 -12.25
CA GLN A 89 -3.62 0.85 -12.69
C GLN A 89 -3.31 -0.62 -12.98
N LEU A 90 -3.71 -1.53 -12.09
CA LEU A 90 -3.48 -2.97 -12.27
C LEU A 90 -4.27 -3.55 -13.43
N GLN A 91 -5.54 -3.16 -13.61
CA GLN A 91 -6.37 -3.60 -14.73
C GLN A 91 -5.77 -3.19 -16.09
N ASN A 92 -5.25 -1.96 -16.18
CA ASN A 92 -4.62 -1.47 -17.40
C ASN A 92 -3.26 -2.12 -17.67
N PHE A 93 -2.48 -2.35 -16.62
CA PHE A 93 -1.12 -2.89 -16.74
C PHE A 93 -1.09 -4.41 -16.94
N ALA A 94 -1.88 -5.15 -16.16
CA ALA A 94 -1.88 -6.61 -16.11
C ALA A 94 -3.29 -7.15 -15.78
N PRO A 95 -4.25 -7.09 -16.73
CA PRO A 95 -5.65 -7.46 -16.46
C PRO A 95 -5.81 -8.92 -15.97
N GLY A 96 -4.99 -9.85 -16.45
CA GLY A 96 -5.03 -11.24 -15.98
C GLY A 96 -4.59 -11.40 -14.52
N VAL A 97 -3.65 -10.58 -14.05
CA VAL A 97 -3.23 -10.56 -12.63
C VAL A 97 -4.35 -9.96 -11.78
N PHE A 98 -4.98 -8.89 -12.25
CA PHE A 98 -6.16 -8.30 -11.60
C PHE A 98 -7.27 -9.36 -11.40
N ASP A 99 -7.66 -10.05 -12.47
CA ASP A 99 -8.70 -11.07 -12.42
C ASP A 99 -8.35 -12.19 -11.43
N SER A 100 -7.08 -12.63 -11.42
CA SER A 100 -6.61 -13.65 -10.48
C SER A 100 -6.70 -13.18 -9.02
N CYS A 101 -6.28 -11.95 -8.71
CA CYS A 101 -6.36 -11.40 -7.35
C CYS A 101 -7.81 -11.22 -6.90
N ARG A 102 -8.66 -10.69 -7.78
CA ARG A 102 -10.10 -10.51 -7.53
C ARG A 102 -10.82 -11.84 -7.29
N GLN A 103 -10.57 -12.85 -8.13
CA GLN A 103 -11.14 -14.18 -7.95
C GLN A 103 -10.74 -14.78 -6.61
N LEU A 104 -9.46 -14.65 -6.23
CA LEU A 104 -8.99 -15.12 -4.93
C LEU A 104 -9.71 -14.43 -3.78
N LEU A 105 -9.79 -13.08 -3.78
CA LEU A 105 -10.48 -12.28 -2.77
C LEU A 105 -11.93 -12.76 -2.54
N ILE A 106 -12.67 -12.94 -3.64
CA ILE A 106 -14.06 -13.40 -3.62
C ILE A 106 -14.16 -14.84 -3.11
N ASN A 107 -13.30 -15.74 -3.61
CA ASN A 107 -13.33 -17.16 -3.25
C ASN A 107 -13.02 -17.41 -1.77
N VAL A 108 -12.10 -16.63 -1.18
CA VAL A 108 -11.80 -16.71 0.26
C VAL A 108 -12.77 -15.90 1.12
N ASN A 109 -13.70 -15.18 0.49
CA ASN A 109 -14.71 -14.32 1.11
C ASN A 109 -14.11 -13.29 2.08
N TYR A 110 -13.04 -12.62 1.67
CA TYR A 110 -12.40 -11.57 2.46
C TYR A 110 -12.91 -10.19 2.04
N PRO A 111 -13.13 -9.26 2.99
CA PRO A 111 -13.49 -7.89 2.64
C PRO A 111 -12.39 -7.26 1.77
N SER A 112 -12.81 -6.47 0.78
CA SER A 112 -11.92 -5.61 0.01
C SER A 112 -11.27 -4.56 0.91
N MET A 113 -10.06 -4.12 0.57
CA MET A 113 -9.40 -3.00 1.25
C MET A 113 -10.22 -1.71 1.22
N ALA A 114 -11.13 -1.55 0.25
CA ALA A 114 -12.06 -0.44 0.15
C ALA A 114 -13.22 -0.51 1.17
N HIS A 115 -13.58 -1.69 1.65
CA HIS A 115 -14.76 -1.86 2.50
C HIS A 115 -14.54 -1.23 3.88
N MET A 116 -15.51 -0.44 4.35
CA MET A 116 -15.50 0.10 5.71
C MET A 116 -16.16 -0.82 6.74
N GLU A 117 -17.02 -1.73 6.27
CA GLU A 117 -17.74 -2.70 7.08
C GLU A 117 -17.66 -4.10 6.45
N TYR A 118 -17.85 -5.13 7.27
CA TYR A 118 -17.92 -6.52 6.83
C TYR A 118 -19.13 -7.21 7.47
N PRO A 119 -20.02 -7.85 6.69
CA PRO A 119 -19.95 -8.03 5.23
C PRO A 119 -20.35 -6.78 4.43
N ALA A 120 -19.77 -6.63 3.24
CA ALA A 120 -20.15 -5.63 2.24
C ALA A 120 -20.07 -6.26 0.82
N PRO A 121 -20.93 -5.84 -0.13
CA PRO A 121 -20.94 -6.39 -1.48
C PRO A 121 -19.71 -5.93 -2.27
N TYR A 122 -19.10 -6.85 -3.03
CA TYR A 122 -17.99 -6.51 -3.93
C TYR A 122 -18.48 -5.66 -5.12
N THR A 123 -17.73 -4.62 -5.43
CA THR A 123 -17.79 -3.79 -6.64
C THR A 123 -16.87 -4.36 -7.73
N ALA A 124 -16.87 -3.80 -8.94
CA ALA A 124 -16.00 -4.25 -10.03
C ALA A 124 -14.51 -4.04 -9.76
N ASN A 125 -14.15 -3.08 -8.89
CA ASN A 125 -12.77 -2.68 -8.66
C ASN A 125 -12.09 -3.43 -7.52
N ASP A 126 -12.83 -4.21 -6.72
CA ASP A 126 -12.27 -4.93 -5.57
C ASP A 126 -11.33 -6.07 -6.00
N PHE A 127 -10.10 -6.09 -5.49
CA PHE A 127 -9.10 -7.09 -5.89
C PHE A 127 -8.14 -7.55 -4.79
N ALA A 128 -7.98 -6.77 -3.72
CA ALA A 128 -7.11 -7.08 -2.59
C ALA A 128 -7.82 -6.76 -1.26
N SER A 129 -7.46 -7.49 -0.19
CA SER A 129 -8.03 -7.24 1.14
C SER A 129 -7.24 -6.19 1.92
N PHE A 130 -5.92 -6.12 1.73
CA PHE A 130 -5.05 -5.14 2.35
C PHE A 130 -3.87 -4.80 1.44
N LEU A 131 -3.16 -3.74 1.78
CA LEU A 131 -1.87 -3.38 1.21
C LEU A 131 -0.87 -3.05 2.33
N THR A 132 0.40 -3.08 1.99
CA THR A 132 1.48 -2.52 2.81
C THR A 132 2.22 -1.45 2.05
N PHE A 133 2.65 -0.41 2.75
CA PHE A 133 3.48 0.64 2.19
C PHE A 133 4.63 0.96 3.14
N THR A 134 5.77 1.36 2.57
CA THR A 134 7.05 1.42 3.27
C THR A 134 7.75 2.72 3.00
N MET A 135 8.40 3.30 4.03
CA MET A 135 9.16 4.54 3.93
C MET A 135 10.40 4.49 4.83
N TYR A 136 11.25 5.52 4.72
CA TYR A 136 12.45 5.71 5.54
C TYR A 136 13.48 4.58 5.38
N ASN A 137 13.77 4.21 4.13
CA ASN A 137 14.71 3.13 3.77
C ASN A 137 14.35 1.80 4.45
N PHE A 138 13.13 1.32 4.18
CA PHE A 138 12.70 0.01 4.63
C PHE A 138 13.42 -1.09 3.87
N PHE A 139 13.94 -2.08 4.59
CA PHE A 139 14.51 -3.29 3.99
C PHE A 139 14.36 -4.49 4.93
N ASN A 140 14.25 -5.66 4.31
CA ASN A 140 14.14 -6.95 4.97
C ASN A 140 15.41 -7.78 4.73
N GLN A 141 15.67 -8.75 5.60
CA GLN A 141 16.49 -9.91 5.22
C GLN A 141 15.76 -10.74 4.15
N PRO A 142 16.49 -11.51 3.32
CA PRO A 142 15.87 -12.42 2.37
C PRO A 142 14.86 -13.35 3.05
N HIS A 143 13.63 -13.40 2.54
CA HIS A 143 12.55 -14.23 3.03
C HIS A 143 11.57 -14.52 1.88
N GLN A 144 10.64 -15.43 2.15
CA GLN A 144 9.53 -15.75 1.27
C GLN A 144 8.25 -15.60 2.09
N ASP A 145 7.29 -14.86 1.55
CA ASP A 145 5.97 -14.74 2.16
C ASP A 145 5.17 -16.03 1.92
N GLN A 146 4.45 -16.47 2.94
CA GLN A 146 3.59 -17.66 2.88
C GLN A 146 2.14 -17.29 2.61
N ASP A 147 1.95 -16.29 1.76
CA ASP A 147 0.61 -15.82 1.44
C ASP A 147 -0.07 -16.71 0.40
N VAL A 148 -1.40 -16.67 0.40
CA VAL A 148 -2.23 -17.46 -0.52
C VAL A 148 -2.35 -16.83 -1.92
N ASN A 149 -1.96 -15.56 -2.07
CA ASN A 149 -1.95 -14.91 -3.38
C ASN A 149 -0.83 -15.48 -4.25
N LEU A 150 -1.13 -15.67 -5.53
CA LEU A 150 -0.16 -16.10 -6.53
C LEU A 150 0.73 -14.95 -7.01
N TRP A 151 0.25 -13.72 -6.89
CA TRP A 151 0.90 -12.53 -7.42
C TRP A 151 1.05 -11.49 -6.33
N THR A 152 2.20 -10.83 -6.32
CA THR A 152 2.46 -9.62 -5.53
C THR A 152 2.65 -8.44 -6.47
N LEU A 153 1.77 -7.45 -6.34
CA LEU A 153 1.92 -6.15 -7.00
C LEU A 153 2.86 -5.28 -6.15
N VAL A 154 3.90 -4.75 -6.78
CA VAL A 154 4.80 -3.77 -6.17
C VAL A 154 4.69 -2.47 -6.96
N ILE A 155 4.50 -1.37 -6.23
CA ILE A 155 4.46 -0.02 -6.78
C ILE A 155 5.57 0.78 -6.11
N TRP A 156 6.50 1.28 -6.91
CA TRP A 156 7.53 2.21 -6.49
C TRP A 156 7.11 3.63 -6.84
N ILE A 157 6.94 4.50 -5.85
CA ILE A 157 6.55 5.90 -6.05
C ILE A 157 7.65 6.77 -5.45
N PRO A 158 8.45 7.50 -6.26
CA PRO A 158 9.42 8.44 -5.74
C PRO A 158 8.68 9.66 -5.16
N ILE A 159 8.96 9.97 -3.89
CA ILE A 159 8.40 11.12 -3.16
C ILE A 159 9.53 11.87 -2.46
N PHE A 160 9.35 13.17 -2.22
CA PHE A 160 10.23 13.88 -1.30
C PHE A 160 10.01 13.37 0.14
N SER A 161 11.07 13.39 0.94
CA SER A 161 11.00 12.88 2.31
C SER A 161 9.96 13.67 3.11
N PRO A 162 8.91 13.04 3.66
CA PRO A 162 7.85 13.73 4.41
C PRO A 162 8.35 14.47 5.66
N THR A 163 9.59 14.18 6.11
CA THR A 163 10.21 14.82 7.28
C THR A 163 11.05 16.04 6.94
N THR A 164 11.39 16.25 5.68
CA THR A 164 12.29 17.35 5.25
C THR A 164 11.76 18.14 4.07
N CYS A 165 10.69 17.70 3.41
CA CYS A 165 10.08 18.43 2.31
C CYS A 165 9.51 19.78 2.81
N ALA A 166 9.68 20.82 2.01
CA ALA A 166 9.02 22.10 2.20
C ALA A 166 7.53 22.00 1.83
N GLU A 167 6.73 22.96 2.26
CA GLU A 167 5.29 22.99 1.98
C GLU A 167 4.98 23.22 0.49
N ASP A 168 5.91 23.84 -0.23
CA ASP A 168 5.86 24.11 -1.67
C ASP A 168 6.54 23.04 -2.53
N ASP A 169 7.15 22.03 -1.92
CA ASP A 169 7.69 20.89 -2.66
C ASP A 169 6.53 20.10 -3.31
N PRO A 170 6.70 19.61 -4.56
CA PRO A 170 5.71 18.72 -5.16
C PRO A 170 5.66 17.40 -4.39
N ILE A 171 4.51 16.73 -4.43
CA ILE A 171 4.33 15.46 -3.72
C ILE A 171 5.23 14.36 -4.30
N LEU A 172 5.25 14.26 -5.64
CA LEU A 172 6.10 13.31 -6.34
C LEU A 172 7.47 13.91 -6.62
N ALA A 173 8.48 13.07 -6.49
CA ALA A 173 9.85 13.45 -6.76
C ALA A 173 10.24 13.12 -8.21
N ASP A 174 10.42 14.16 -9.02
CA ASP A 174 10.76 14.06 -10.44
C ASP A 174 12.24 14.36 -10.73
N GLN A 175 12.87 15.23 -9.92
CA GLN A 175 14.29 15.59 -9.99
C GLN A 175 14.90 15.78 -8.59
N GLY A 176 16.20 15.50 -8.47
CA GLY A 176 17.00 15.87 -7.29
C GLY A 176 16.65 15.16 -5.98
N PHE A 177 15.81 14.13 -6.02
CA PHE A 177 15.55 13.34 -4.82
C PHE A 177 16.72 12.43 -4.51
N ASN A 178 17.11 12.42 -3.24
CA ASN A 178 18.19 11.58 -2.72
C ASN A 178 17.58 10.31 -2.14
N MET A 179 17.27 9.35 -3.01
CA MET A 179 16.77 8.05 -2.56
C MET A 179 17.90 7.30 -1.87
N MET A 180 17.65 6.78 -0.68
CA MET A 180 18.53 5.80 -0.05
C MET A 180 17.86 4.44 -0.12
N GLY A 181 18.54 3.47 -0.73
CA GLY A 181 17.99 2.16 -1.02
C GLY A 181 17.21 2.14 -2.34
N GLY A 182 16.30 1.18 -2.48
CA GLY A 182 15.53 0.96 -3.72
C GLY A 182 15.99 -0.24 -4.53
N GLN A 183 16.98 -0.97 -4.04
CA GLN A 183 17.36 -2.25 -4.61
C GLN A 183 16.37 -3.35 -4.19
N PHE A 184 15.79 -4.05 -5.17
CA PHE A 184 14.94 -5.22 -4.93
C PHE A 184 15.59 -6.47 -5.53
N THR A 185 16.02 -7.40 -4.68
CA THR A 185 16.85 -8.54 -5.10
C THR A 185 16.04 -9.82 -5.22
N PHE A 186 16.10 -10.45 -6.39
CA PHE A 186 15.60 -11.79 -6.67
C PHE A 186 16.76 -12.78 -6.62
N ARG A 187 17.09 -13.23 -5.40
CA ARG A 187 18.32 -13.98 -5.12
C ARG A 187 18.48 -15.22 -5.99
N ASP A 188 17.42 -16.01 -6.16
CA ASP A 188 17.46 -17.28 -6.91
C ASP A 188 17.64 -17.07 -8.41
N PHE A 189 17.21 -15.90 -8.91
CA PHE A 189 17.38 -15.50 -10.30
C PHE A 189 18.68 -14.73 -10.54
N GLN A 190 19.42 -14.39 -9.47
CA GLN A 190 20.64 -13.57 -9.52
C GLN A 190 20.43 -12.22 -10.24
N VAL A 191 19.22 -11.66 -10.10
CA VAL A 191 18.85 -10.36 -10.67
C VAL A 191 18.40 -9.45 -9.54
N TYR A 192 18.68 -8.15 -9.67
CA TYR A 192 18.07 -7.13 -8.82
C TYR A 192 17.57 -5.98 -9.68
N LEU A 193 16.51 -5.33 -9.20
CA LEU A 193 16.07 -4.04 -9.71
C LEU A 193 16.80 -2.96 -8.92
N ASP A 194 17.39 -1.99 -9.61
CA ASP A 194 17.98 -0.82 -9.00
C ASP A 194 17.11 0.40 -9.30
N LEU A 195 16.35 0.85 -8.31
CA LEU A 195 15.41 1.95 -8.47
C LEU A 195 15.97 3.27 -7.93
N GLU A 196 17.21 3.29 -7.41
CA GLU A 196 17.82 4.45 -6.73
C GLU A 196 17.82 5.70 -7.63
N GLU A 197 18.10 5.54 -8.93
CA GLU A 197 18.12 6.63 -9.90
C GLU A 197 16.88 6.69 -10.81
N PHE A 198 15.90 5.79 -10.61
CA PHE A 198 14.76 5.70 -11.51
C PHE A 198 13.80 6.87 -11.32
N ARG A 199 13.56 7.62 -12.39
CA ARG A 199 12.64 8.77 -12.38
C ARG A 199 11.24 8.35 -12.82
N GLY A 200 10.30 8.39 -11.89
CA GLY A 200 8.89 8.12 -12.11
C GLY A 200 8.36 6.92 -11.34
N VAL A 201 7.06 6.68 -11.49
CA VAL A 201 6.40 5.55 -10.83
C VAL A 201 6.71 4.25 -11.57
N THR A 202 7.13 3.22 -10.83
CA THR A 202 7.36 1.87 -11.38
C THR A 202 6.30 0.93 -10.84
N LEU A 203 5.69 0.15 -11.72
CA LEU A 203 4.81 -0.96 -11.35
C LEU A 203 5.42 -2.24 -11.86
N PHE A 204 5.52 -3.25 -11.00
CA PHE A 204 5.86 -4.60 -11.42
C PHE A 204 5.07 -5.61 -10.59
N PHE A 205 4.88 -6.80 -11.15
CA PHE A 205 4.33 -7.93 -10.42
C PHE A 205 5.36 -9.05 -10.41
N MET A 206 5.37 -9.80 -9.32
CA MET A 206 6.15 -11.01 -9.20
C MET A 206 5.24 -12.15 -8.74
N PRO A 207 5.45 -13.38 -9.24
CA PRO A 207 4.78 -14.52 -8.67
C PRO A 207 5.28 -14.73 -7.23
N ASN A 208 4.39 -15.12 -6.33
CA ASN A 208 4.78 -15.66 -5.04
C ASN A 208 5.29 -17.09 -5.28
N VAL A 209 6.60 -17.20 -5.52
CA VAL A 209 7.35 -18.47 -5.68
C VAL A 209 8.19 -18.77 -4.46
#